data_AF-A0A1G8VC27-F1
#
_entry.id   AF-A0A1G8VC27-F1
#
_cell.length_a   1.000
_cell.length_b   1.000
_cell.length_c   1.000
_cell.angle_alpha   90.00
_cell.angle_beta   90.00
_cell.angle_gamma   90.00
#
_symmetry.space_group_name_H-M   'P 1'
#
loop_
_entity.id
_entity.type
_entity.pdbx_description
1 polymer ?
#
loop_
_entity_poly.entity_id
_entity_poly.type
_entity_poly.pdbx_seq_one_letter_code
_entity_poly.pdbx_strand_id
1 'polypeptide(L)' 'MAYELRCDSCDLERECADWPDANRDASDHEREYPDHWVSIHDLQAA' A
#
# COMPACT_ATOMS: atom_id res chain seq x y z
N MET A 1 -2.76 -13.06 5.11
CA MET A 1 -3.59 -12.64 3.96
C MET A 1 -2.75 -11.62 3.25
N ALA A 2 -2.51 -11.80 1.95
CA ALA A 2 -1.69 -10.87 1.19
C ALA A 2 -2.49 -9.60 0.90
N TYR A 3 -1.78 -8.47 0.82
CA TYR A 3 -2.31 -7.16 0.51
C TYR A 3 -1.46 -6.52 -0.58
N GLU A 4 -2.05 -5.63 -1.37
CA GLU A 4 -1.35 -4.85 -2.39
C GLU A 4 -1.48 -3.37 -2.08
N LEU A 5 -0.36 -2.65 -2.08
CA LEU A 5 -0.32 -1.21 -2.05
C LEU A 5 -0.36 -0.65 -3.47
N ARG A 6 -1.18 0.37 -3.68
CA ARG A 6 -1.23 1.17 -4.90
C ARG A 6 -1.19 2.65 -4.57
N CYS A 7 -0.23 3.38 -5.13
CA CYS A 7 -0.24 4.85 -5.08
C CYS A 7 -1.06 5.40 -6.26
N ASP A 8 -1.79 6.49 -6.03
CA ASP A 8 -2.56 7.18 -7.06
C ASP A 8 -1.69 8.07 -7.97
N SER A 9 -0.54 8.51 -7.45
CA SER A 9 0.31 9.54 -8.05
C SER A 9 1.61 9.00 -8.64
N CYS A 10 2.00 7.76 -8.31
CA CYS A 10 3.19 7.11 -8.86
C CYS A 10 2.98 5.61 -9.06
N ASP A 11 3.88 4.95 -9.79
CA ASP A 11 3.84 3.51 -10.09
C ASP A 11 4.24 2.62 -8.89
N LEU A 12 3.90 3.03 -7.66
CA LEU A 12 4.06 2.18 -6.49
C LEU A 12 3.02 1.07 -6.55
N GLU A 13 3.46 -0.13 -6.89
CA GLU A 13 2.70 -1.37 -6.80
C GLU A 13 3.51 -2.38 -5.99
N ARG A 14 3.04 -2.73 -4.79
CA ARG A 14 3.81 -3.58 -3.85
C ARG A 14 2.92 -4.57 -3.13
N GLU A 15 3.32 -5.83 -3.14
CA GLU A 15 2.68 -6.89 -2.37
C GLU A 15 3.25 -6.97 -0.95
N CYS A 16 2.37 -7.09 0.04
CA CYS A 16 2.65 -7.26 1.47
C CYS A 16 2.00 -8.54 1.99
N ALA A 17 2.72 -9.28 2.83
CA ALA A 17 2.25 -10.58 3.34
C ALA A 17 1.19 -10.45 4.44
N ASP A 18 1.10 -9.29 5.09
CA ASP A 18 0.14 -8.98 6.13
C ASP A 18 -0.26 -7.50 6.17
N TRP A 19 -1.31 -7.22 6.95
CA TRP A 19 -1.88 -5.89 7.07
C TRP A 19 -0.98 -4.92 7.84
N PRO A 20 -0.31 -5.31 8.96
CA PRO A 20 0.62 -4.42 9.64
C PRO A 20 1.75 -3.90 8.75
N ASP A 21 2.34 -4.75 7.91
CA ASP A 21 3.37 -4.34 6.96
C ASP A 21 2.80 -3.45 5.86
N ALA A 22 1.63 -3.79 5.29
CA ALA A 22 0.96 -2.96 4.30
C ALA A 22 0.64 -1.56 4.86
N ASN A 23 0.10 -1.49 6.07
CA ASN A 23 -0.26 -0.22 6.68
C ASN A 23 0.96 0.64 7.01
N ARG A 24 2.05 0.03 7.49
CA ARG A 24 3.31 0.73 7.75
C ARG A 24 3.87 1.30 6.45
N ASP A 25 3.97 0.48 5.41
CA ASP A 25 4.56 0.90 4.13
C ASP A 25 3.71 1.98 3.44
N ALA A 26 2.37 1.92 3.54
CA ALA A 26 1.48 2.98 3.07
C ALA A 26 1.76 4.31 3.81
N SER A 27 1.79 4.26 5.14
CA SER A 27 2.01 5.44 5.98
C SER A 27 3.39 6.05 5.76
N ASP A 28 4.43 5.24 5.58
CA ASP A 28 5.77 5.72 5.29
C ASP A 28 5.83 6.40 3.92
N HIS A 29 5.15 5.85 2.91
CA HIS A 29 5.06 6.47 1.59
C HIS A 29 4.32 7.81 1.61
N GLU A 30 3.15 7.88 2.25
CA GLU A 30 2.39 9.14 2.38
C GLU A 30 3.15 10.20 3.20
N ARG A 31 3.97 9.78 4.16
CA ARG A 31 4.83 10.67 4.93
C ARG A 31 5.99 11.22 4.12
N GLU A 32 6.56 10.41 3.21
CA GLU A 32 7.63 10.83 2.30
C GLU A 32 7.09 11.71 1.16
N TYR A 33 5.87 11.42 0.71
CA TYR A 33 5.19 12.10 -0.40
C TYR A 33 3.82 12.63 0.07
N PRO A 34 3.76 13.86 0.63
CA PRO A 34 2.55 14.42 1.25
C PRO A 34 1.35 14.59 0.31
N ASP A 35 1.61 14.63 -1.00
CA ASP A 35 0.60 14.79 -2.05
C ASP A 35 0.19 13.44 -2.68
N HIS A 36 0.77 12.32 -2.23
CA HIS A 36 0.43 10.98 -2.69
C HIS A 36 -0.59 10.35 -1.76
N TRP A 37 -1.48 9.53 -2.33
CA TRP A 37 -2.42 8.72 -1.57
C TRP A 37 -2.22 7.23 -1.88
N VAL A 38 -2.10 6.40 -0.85
CA VAL A 38 -1.87 4.96 -1.01
C VAL A 38 -3.10 4.16 -0.59
N SER A 39 -3.61 3.35 -1.53
CA SER A 39 -4.70 2.40 -1.28
C SER A 39 -4.14 1.02 -0.97
N ILE A 40 -4.70 0.35 0.04
CA ILE A 40 -4.37 -1.03 0.39
C ILE A 40 -5.52 -1.94 -0.06
N HIS A 41 -5.23 -2.84 -0.99
CA HIS A 41 -6.18 -3.82 -1.50
C HIS A 41 -5.92 -5.18 -0.86
N ASP A 42 -6.97 -5.85 -0.43
CA ASP A 42 -6.87 -7.25 0.01
C ASP A 42 -6.77 -8.17 -1.21
N LEU A 43 -5.74 -9.02 -1.24
CA LEU A 43 -5.50 -9.97 -2.33
C LEU A 43 -6.10 -11.36 -2.08
N GLN A 44 -7.00 -11.51 -1.10
CA GLN A 44 -7.75 -12.76 -0.99
C GLN A 44 -8.45 -13.06 -2.32
N ALA A 45 -8.10 -14.22 -2.90
CA ALA A 45 -8.79 -14.76 -4.04
C ALA A 45 -10.29 -14.80 -3.75
N ALA A 46 -11.05 -14.05 -4.54
CA ALA A 46 -12.52 -13.99 -4.50
C ALA A 46 -13.15 -15.37 -4.72
#